data_AF-A0A090Q0G4-F1
#
_entry.id   AF-A0A090Q0G4-F1
#
_cell.length_a   1.000
_cell.length_b   1.000
_cell.length_c   1.000
_cell.angle_alpha   90.00
_cell.angle_beta   90.00
_cell.angle_gamma   90.00
#
_symmetry.space_group_name_H-M   'P 1'
#
loop_
_entity.id
_entity.type
_entity.pdbx_description
1 polymer ?
#
loop_
_entity_poly.entity_id
_entity_poly.type
_entity_poly.pdbx_seq_one_letter_code
_entity_poly.pdbx_strand_id
1 'polypeptide(L)'
;MRKILIISAIALVAIASVAFTMHVNSYSDKTSTSESGGCPFGFDQPKSTGNRIKGEGKTNQEWWPNSLDLSVLRQNSDKSNPLGEDFDYKKEFESLDYAALKADVEKALTDSKDWWPADFGNYGGLFIRMAWHSAGTYRTGDGRGGTREGKQRFAPQNSWPDNANLDKARRLLWPVKQKYGQKISWADLMILAGNVSFESMGFETLALPLVEKTHGSHKQVFIGVQKMKC
;
A
#
# COMPACT_ATOMS: atom_id res chain seq x y z
N MET A 1 -54.12 12.01 -48.41
CA MET A 1 -53.69 12.67 -47.16
C MET A 1 -52.80 11.83 -46.22
N ARG A 2 -52.29 10.65 -46.60
CA ARG A 2 -51.31 9.89 -45.78
C ARG A 2 -49.88 9.80 -46.34
N LYS A 3 -49.65 10.20 -47.61
CA LYS A 3 -48.31 10.17 -48.25
C LYS A 3 -47.56 11.50 -48.26
N ILE A 4 -48.22 12.62 -47.92
CA ILE A 4 -47.60 13.96 -47.89
C ILE A 4 -46.99 14.28 -46.50
N LEU A 5 -47.49 13.63 -45.43
CA LEU A 5 -47.00 13.83 -44.06
C LEU A 5 -45.67 13.11 -43.76
N ILE A 6 -45.25 12.14 -44.58
CA ILE A 6 -44.00 11.37 -44.34
C ILE A 6 -42.78 12.13 -44.89
N ILE A 7 -42.95 12.96 -45.93
CA ILE A 7 -41.85 13.68 -46.57
C ILE A 7 -41.43 14.92 -45.75
N SER A 8 -42.33 15.52 -44.96
CA SER A 8 -41.96 16.66 -44.09
C SER A 8 -41.23 16.24 -42.81
N ALA A 9 -41.35 14.98 -42.37
CA ALA A 9 -40.66 14.47 -41.20
C ALA A 9 -39.19 14.13 -41.48
N ILE A 10 -38.85 13.77 -42.73
CA ILE A 10 -37.46 13.41 -43.11
C ILE A 10 -36.61 14.66 -43.36
N ALA A 11 -37.21 15.76 -43.83
CA ALA A 11 -36.51 17.03 -44.03
C ALA A 11 -36.13 17.76 -42.71
N LEU A 12 -36.80 17.46 -41.60
CA LEU A 12 -36.49 18.04 -40.29
C LEU A 12 -35.38 17.29 -39.53
N VAL A 13 -35.08 16.04 -39.91
CA VAL A 13 -34.00 15.25 -39.27
C VAL A 13 -32.63 15.53 -39.90
N ALA A 14 -32.57 16.01 -41.14
CA ALA A 14 -31.30 16.26 -41.84
C ALA A 14 -30.67 17.65 -41.56
N ILE A 15 -31.41 18.60 -40.98
CA ILE A 15 -30.91 19.96 -40.70
C ILE A 15 -30.36 20.10 -39.26
N ALA A 16 -30.68 19.16 -38.36
CA ALA A 16 -30.06 19.09 -37.02
C ALA A 16 -28.62 18.55 -37.05
N SER A 17 -28.14 18.05 -38.19
CA SER A 17 -26.82 17.41 -38.34
C SER A 17 -25.71 18.33 -38.89
N VAL A 18 -25.96 19.64 -39.10
CA VAL A 18 -24.94 20.57 -39.66
C VAL A 18 -24.77 21.86 -38.81
N ALA A 19 -25.46 21.99 -37.68
CA ALA A 19 -25.39 23.18 -36.81
C ALA A 19 -24.81 22.91 -35.41
N PHE A 20 -23.89 21.96 -35.30
CA PHE A 20 -22.97 21.88 -34.15
C PHE A 20 -21.52 21.71 -34.63
N THR A 21 -21.17 22.46 -35.66
CA THR A 21 -19.78 22.82 -35.96
C THR A 21 -19.67 24.31 -35.74
N MET A 22 -18.71 24.71 -34.91
CA MET A 22 -18.42 26.08 -34.45
C MET A 22 -19.00 26.47 -33.08
N HIS A 23 -18.48 25.83 -32.02
CA HIS A 23 -18.13 26.54 -30.78
C HIS A 23 -16.83 25.93 -30.21
N VAL A 24 -15.76 26.71 -30.36
CA VAL A 24 -14.59 26.80 -29.46
C VAL A 24 -14.01 25.49 -28.94
N ASN A 25 -13.25 24.78 -29.79
CA ASN A 25 -12.21 23.87 -29.30
C ASN A 25 -10.91 24.66 -29.12
N SER A 26 -10.87 25.51 -28.09
CA SER A 26 -9.61 25.94 -27.48
C SER A 26 -9.32 24.98 -26.34
N TYR A 27 -9.01 23.72 -26.70
CA TYR A 27 -8.22 22.90 -25.80
C TYR A 27 -6.81 23.48 -25.90
N SER A 28 -6.51 24.41 -24.99
CA SER A 28 -5.13 24.72 -24.65
C SER A 28 -4.53 23.40 -24.21
N ASP A 29 -3.87 22.72 -25.15
CA ASP A 29 -2.85 21.73 -24.87
C ASP A 29 -1.76 22.48 -24.12
N LYS A 30 -2.00 22.68 -22.82
CA LYS A 30 -0.91 22.75 -21.87
C LYS A 30 -0.31 21.37 -21.94
N THR A 31 0.61 21.21 -22.88
CA THR A 31 1.75 20.34 -22.72
C THR A 31 2.44 20.86 -21.46
N SER A 32 1.90 20.51 -20.28
CA SER A 32 2.70 20.47 -19.09
C SER A 32 3.71 19.39 -19.42
N THR A 33 4.87 19.82 -19.90
CA THR A 33 6.12 19.15 -19.57
C THR A 33 6.07 18.91 -18.08
N SER A 34 5.52 17.76 -17.67
CA SER A 34 5.67 17.28 -16.32
C SER A 34 7.17 17.06 -16.22
N GLU A 35 7.86 17.98 -15.55
CA GLU A 35 9.19 17.73 -15.05
C GLU A 35 9.07 16.47 -14.19
N SER A 36 9.44 15.34 -14.79
CA SER A 36 9.14 14.02 -14.27
C SER A 36 10.16 13.71 -13.20
N GLY A 37 9.78 13.96 -11.94
CA GLY A 37 10.44 13.39 -10.77
C GLY A 37 11.87 13.88 -10.47
N GLY A 38 12.31 15.00 -11.05
CA GLY A 38 13.57 15.63 -10.68
C GLY A 38 13.51 16.20 -9.25
N CYS A 39 14.51 15.90 -8.42
CA CYS A 39 14.65 16.55 -7.13
C CYS A 39 15.13 17.99 -7.37
N PRO A 40 14.35 19.03 -7.01
CA PRO A 40 14.70 20.42 -7.34
C PRO A 40 16.02 20.93 -6.72
N PHE A 41 16.65 20.13 -5.85
CA PHE A 41 17.96 20.37 -5.26
C PHE A 41 19.11 19.59 -5.93
N GLY A 42 18.88 18.94 -7.09
CA GLY A 42 19.91 18.22 -7.85
C GLY A 42 20.32 16.87 -7.27
N PHE A 43 19.44 16.22 -6.50
CA PHE A 43 19.64 14.88 -5.91
C PHE A 43 18.89 13.75 -6.66
N ASP A 44 18.51 14.02 -7.91
CA ASP A 44 17.60 13.29 -8.81
C ASP A 44 18.18 11.95 -9.29
N GLN A 45 19.45 11.70 -8.97
CA GLN A 45 20.17 10.51 -9.38
C GLN A 45 19.71 9.32 -8.52
N PRO A 46 19.18 8.24 -9.11
CA PRO A 46 18.66 7.10 -8.36
C PRO A 46 19.79 6.47 -7.54
N LYS A 47 19.57 6.34 -6.22
CA LYS A 47 20.46 5.63 -5.30
C LYS A 47 20.51 4.16 -5.71
N SER A 48 21.49 3.81 -6.54
CA SER A 48 21.89 2.42 -6.75
C SER A 48 22.21 1.78 -5.40
N THR A 49 21.84 0.52 -5.26
CA THR A 49 22.13 -0.35 -4.11
C THR A 49 23.63 -0.45 -3.88
N GLY A 50 24.14 0.45 -3.04
CA GLY A 50 25.53 0.48 -2.60
C GLY A 50 25.95 1.91 -2.30
N ASN A 51 26.27 2.18 -1.04
CA ASN A 51 26.77 3.47 -0.56
C ASN A 51 27.67 4.17 -1.59
N ARG A 52 27.21 5.29 -2.16
CA ARG A 52 28.13 6.24 -2.81
C ARG A 52 28.43 7.41 -1.88
N ILE A 53 29.71 7.52 -1.57
CA ILE A 53 30.37 8.73 -1.07
C ILE A 53 30.15 9.84 -2.11
N LYS A 54 30.01 11.09 -1.66
CA LYS A 54 29.78 12.30 -2.48
C LYS A 54 30.56 12.29 -3.81
N GLY A 55 29.82 12.30 -4.92
CA GLY A 55 30.27 12.73 -6.26
C GLY A 55 30.71 11.65 -7.23
N GLU A 56 29.79 10.93 -7.90
CA GLU A 56 30.13 10.07 -9.06
C GLU A 56 28.92 9.90 -10.02
N GLY A 57 29.18 9.84 -11.33
CA GLY A 57 28.23 10.05 -12.44
C GLY A 57 27.26 8.92 -12.81
N LYS A 58 26.70 9.04 -14.03
CA LYS A 58 25.55 8.28 -14.58
C LYS A 58 25.61 6.77 -14.36
N THR A 59 24.49 6.17 -13.96
CA THR A 59 24.36 4.72 -13.74
C THR A 59 24.29 3.90 -15.04
N ASN A 60 24.54 2.59 -14.97
CA ASN A 60 24.39 1.69 -16.14
C ASN A 60 22.97 1.70 -16.73
N GLN A 61 21.93 1.87 -15.91
CA GLN A 61 20.55 1.98 -16.37
C GLN A 61 20.26 3.31 -17.07
N GLU A 62 20.96 4.39 -16.70
CA GLU A 62 20.89 5.65 -17.45
C GLU A 62 21.58 5.58 -18.81
N TRP A 63 22.70 4.85 -18.90
CA TRP A 63 23.41 4.65 -20.17
C TRP A 63 22.71 3.65 -21.10
N TRP A 64 22.16 2.57 -20.54
CA TRP A 64 21.50 1.48 -21.27
C TRP A 64 20.11 1.20 -20.67
N PRO A 65 19.11 2.07 -20.93
CA PRO A 65 17.78 1.97 -20.31
C PRO A 65 17.02 0.70 -20.67
N ASN A 66 17.31 0.09 -21.83
CA ASN A 66 16.66 -1.13 -22.29
C ASN A 66 17.44 -2.41 -21.92
N SER A 67 18.49 -2.31 -21.09
CA SER A 67 19.23 -3.48 -20.62
C SER A 67 18.38 -4.31 -19.64
N LEU A 68 18.57 -5.63 -19.64
CA LEU A 68 17.83 -6.54 -18.76
C LEU A 68 18.17 -6.26 -17.29
N ASP A 69 17.15 -5.97 -16.48
CA ASP A 69 17.33 -5.70 -15.05
C ASP A 69 17.34 -6.98 -14.20
N LEU A 70 18.51 -7.30 -13.65
CA LEU A 70 18.72 -8.42 -12.73
C LEU A 70 18.59 -8.03 -11.24
N SER A 71 18.16 -6.80 -10.94
CA SER A 71 17.93 -6.34 -9.57
C SER A 71 16.84 -7.15 -8.86
N VAL A 72 15.81 -7.57 -9.61
CA VAL A 72 14.64 -8.32 -9.10
C VAL A 72 15.06 -9.64 -8.44
N LEU A 73 16.08 -10.32 -8.97
CA LEU A 73 16.57 -11.59 -8.44
C LEU A 73 17.36 -11.45 -7.13
N ARG A 74 17.68 -10.22 -6.72
CA ARG A 74 18.46 -9.91 -5.52
C ARG A 74 17.65 -9.15 -4.46
N GLN A 75 16.33 -9.05 -4.67
CA GLN A 75 15.43 -8.41 -3.71
C GLN A 75 15.36 -9.23 -2.42
N ASN A 76 15.30 -8.54 -1.27
CA ASN A 76 15.12 -9.13 0.05
C ASN A 76 16.12 -10.25 0.40
N SER A 77 17.39 -10.10 0.01
CA SER A 77 18.43 -11.06 0.39
C SER A 77 18.58 -11.20 1.91
N ASP A 78 19.00 -12.37 2.38
CA ASP A 78 19.23 -12.65 3.81
C ASP A 78 20.22 -11.64 4.46
N LYS A 79 21.15 -11.07 3.67
CA LYS A 79 22.07 -10.01 4.13
C LYS A 79 21.39 -8.72 4.59
N SER A 80 20.17 -8.45 4.11
CA SER A 80 19.38 -7.28 4.49
C SER A 80 18.41 -7.57 5.65
N ASN A 81 18.29 -8.84 6.06
CA ASN A 81 17.42 -9.24 7.17
C ASN A 81 18.14 -9.02 8.51
N PRO A 82 17.62 -8.15 9.40
CA PRO A 82 18.23 -7.90 10.69
C PRO A 82 18.03 -9.04 11.72
N LEU A 83 17.17 -10.03 11.42
CA LEU A 83 16.79 -11.10 12.35
C LEU A 83 17.75 -12.30 12.34
N GLY A 84 18.66 -12.37 11.37
CA GLY A 84 19.58 -13.50 11.20
C GLY A 84 18.96 -14.68 10.44
N GLU A 85 19.80 -15.65 10.09
CA GLU A 85 19.41 -16.82 9.28
C GLU A 85 18.64 -17.87 10.10
N ASP A 86 18.89 -17.93 11.40
CA ASP A 86 18.29 -18.93 12.31
C ASP A 86 16.90 -18.55 12.83
N PHE A 87 16.40 -17.37 12.47
CA PHE A 87 15.12 -16.87 12.96
C PHE A 87 13.94 -17.61 12.31
N ASP A 88 13.11 -18.23 13.14
CA ASP A 88 11.90 -18.95 12.72
C ASP A 88 10.66 -18.26 13.29
N TYR A 89 10.01 -17.45 12.45
CA TYR A 89 8.83 -16.70 12.86
C TYR A 89 7.67 -17.59 13.30
N LYS A 90 7.51 -18.76 12.69
CA LYS A 90 6.38 -19.65 13.03
C LYS A 90 6.50 -20.09 14.49
N LYS A 91 7.71 -20.46 14.93
CA LYS A 91 7.98 -20.82 16.33
C LYS A 91 7.77 -19.64 17.27
N GLU A 92 8.25 -18.46 16.89
CA GLU A 92 8.08 -17.24 17.69
C GLU A 92 6.61 -16.86 17.85
N PHE A 93 5.82 -16.97 16.78
CA PHE A 93 4.39 -16.71 16.77
C PHE A 93 3.62 -17.76 17.57
N GLU A 94 3.99 -19.04 17.50
CA GLU A 94 3.36 -20.09 18.33
C GLU A 94 3.62 -19.86 19.83
N SER A 95 4.73 -19.20 20.19
CA SER A 95 5.05 -18.82 21.58
C SER A 95 4.34 -17.54 22.08
N LEU A 96 3.52 -16.91 21.23
CA LEU A 96 2.85 -15.65 21.50
C LEU A 96 1.57 -15.87 22.31
N ASP A 97 1.37 -15.08 23.35
CA ASP A 97 0.06 -14.96 24.00
C ASP A 97 -0.88 -14.17 23.09
N TYR A 98 -1.64 -14.90 22.29
CA TYR A 98 -2.57 -14.34 21.33
C TYR A 98 -3.74 -13.60 21.99
N ALA A 99 -4.22 -14.08 23.14
CA ALA A 99 -5.32 -13.45 23.86
C ALA A 99 -4.89 -12.10 24.43
N ALA A 100 -3.70 -12.04 25.05
CA ALA A 100 -3.14 -10.78 25.51
C ALA A 100 -2.89 -9.80 24.36
N LEU A 101 -2.40 -10.28 23.20
CA LEU A 101 -2.20 -9.43 22.03
C LEU A 101 -3.53 -8.82 21.56
N LYS A 102 -4.60 -9.61 21.45
CA LYS A 102 -5.93 -9.10 21.08
C LYS A 102 -6.43 -8.05 22.06
N ALA A 103 -6.29 -8.30 23.36
CA ALA A 103 -6.70 -7.34 24.40
C ALA A 103 -5.91 -6.02 24.33
N ASP A 104 -4.60 -6.08 24.05
CA ASP A 104 -3.79 -4.88 23.86
C ASP A 104 -4.18 -4.09 22.61
N VAL A 105 -4.49 -4.78 21.51
CA VAL A 105 -4.99 -4.14 20.28
C VAL A 105 -6.35 -3.50 20.53
N GLU A 106 -7.23 -4.17 21.27
CA GLU A 106 -8.54 -3.62 21.65
C GLU A 106 -8.38 -2.37 22.52
N LYS A 107 -7.47 -2.39 23.51
CA LYS A 107 -7.13 -1.19 24.28
C LYS A 107 -6.63 -0.05 23.40
N ALA A 108 -5.81 -0.37 22.39
CA ALA A 108 -5.32 0.62 21.44
C ALA A 108 -6.42 1.24 20.58
N LEU A 109 -7.60 0.62 20.44
CA LEU A 109 -8.74 1.20 19.72
C LEU A 109 -9.32 2.41 20.44
N THR A 110 -9.40 2.37 21.76
CA THR A 110 -10.04 3.41 22.58
C THR A 110 -9.05 4.36 23.24
N ASP A 111 -7.74 4.07 23.14
CA ASP A 111 -6.66 4.89 23.71
C ASP A 111 -6.32 6.08 22.80
N SER A 112 -7.24 7.06 22.75
CA SER A 112 -7.11 8.27 21.94
C SER A 112 -5.83 9.05 22.26
N LYS A 113 -5.14 9.52 21.21
CA LYS A 113 -3.88 10.28 21.30
C LYS A 113 -4.06 11.71 20.84
N ASP A 114 -3.43 12.65 21.54
CA ASP A 114 -3.53 14.09 21.22
C ASP A 114 -3.02 14.43 19.82
N TRP A 115 -1.98 13.74 19.33
CA TRP A 115 -1.40 13.98 18.00
C TRP A 115 -2.22 13.39 16.85
N TRP A 116 -3.18 12.51 17.15
CA TRP A 116 -4.15 12.00 16.20
C TRP A 116 -5.39 11.50 16.95
N PRO A 117 -6.32 12.38 17.33
CA PRO A 117 -7.47 12.01 18.14
C PRO A 117 -8.35 10.96 17.45
N ALA A 118 -8.92 10.06 18.25
CA ALA A 118 -9.84 9.04 17.73
C ALA A 118 -11.19 9.65 17.35
N ASP A 119 -11.62 9.41 16.11
CA ASP A 119 -12.98 9.74 15.68
C ASP A 119 -13.97 8.96 16.55
N PHE A 120 -14.95 9.66 17.14
CA PHE A 120 -15.94 9.07 18.05
C PHE A 120 -15.34 8.34 19.27
N GLY A 121 -14.07 8.63 19.62
CA GLY A 121 -13.37 7.94 20.70
C GLY A 121 -12.93 6.51 20.36
N ASN A 122 -12.96 6.10 19.08
CA ASN A 122 -12.58 4.75 18.67
C ASN A 122 -11.87 4.72 17.30
N TYR A 123 -10.67 4.12 17.23
CA TYR A 123 -9.91 3.97 15.98
C TYR A 123 -10.38 2.83 15.07
N GLY A 124 -11.48 2.15 15.39
CA GLY A 124 -11.98 0.97 14.71
C GLY A 124 -12.07 1.14 13.19
N GLY A 125 -12.74 2.20 12.73
CA GLY A 125 -12.85 2.50 11.31
C GLY A 125 -11.50 2.76 10.62
N LEU A 126 -10.57 3.43 11.31
CA LEU A 126 -9.22 3.69 10.79
C LEU A 126 -8.42 2.40 10.63
N PHE A 127 -8.48 1.48 11.60
CA PHE A 127 -7.77 0.19 11.54
C PHE A 127 -8.39 -0.77 10.53
N ILE A 128 -9.72 -0.77 10.37
CA ILE A 128 -10.39 -1.52 9.30
C ILE A 128 -9.92 -1.02 7.94
N ARG A 129 -9.90 0.31 7.73
CA ARG A 129 -9.38 0.89 6.48
C ARG A 129 -7.92 0.49 6.26
N MET A 130 -7.07 0.55 7.29
CA MET A 130 -5.67 0.14 7.18
C MET A 130 -5.52 -1.32 6.72
N ALA A 131 -6.26 -2.24 7.36
CA ALA A 131 -6.25 -3.66 7.02
C ALA A 131 -6.75 -3.90 5.59
N TRP A 132 -7.87 -3.26 5.21
CA TRP A 132 -8.42 -3.29 3.86
C TRP A 132 -7.41 -2.81 2.82
N HIS A 133 -6.80 -1.63 3.01
CA HIS A 133 -5.79 -1.10 2.07
C HIS A 133 -4.52 -1.95 2.02
N SER A 134 -4.22 -2.71 3.08
CA SER A 134 -3.08 -3.64 3.08
C SER A 134 -3.39 -4.85 2.20
N ALA A 135 -4.56 -5.45 2.35
CA ALA A 135 -4.99 -6.62 1.59
C ALA A 135 -5.43 -6.28 0.15
N GLY A 136 -6.03 -5.12 -0.07
CA GLY A 136 -6.68 -4.69 -1.32
C GLY A 136 -5.73 -4.40 -2.48
N THR A 137 -4.42 -4.48 -2.28
CA THR A 137 -3.43 -4.38 -3.38
C THR A 137 -3.23 -5.69 -4.14
N TYR A 138 -3.84 -6.79 -3.68
CA TYR A 138 -3.73 -8.11 -4.30
C TYR A 138 -4.37 -8.14 -5.69
N ARG A 139 -3.72 -8.85 -6.63
CA ARG A 139 -4.24 -9.08 -7.98
C ARG A 139 -4.15 -10.56 -8.33
N THR A 140 -5.22 -11.09 -8.92
CA THR A 140 -5.32 -12.50 -9.32
C THR A 140 -4.43 -12.86 -10.50
N GLY A 141 -4.12 -11.91 -11.39
CA GLY A 141 -3.39 -12.19 -12.64
C GLY A 141 -1.95 -12.65 -12.46
N ASP A 142 -1.24 -12.15 -11.45
CA ASP A 142 0.16 -12.54 -11.17
C ASP A 142 0.42 -12.86 -9.69
N GLY A 143 -0.63 -12.89 -8.87
CA GLY A 143 -0.56 -13.19 -7.44
C GLY A 143 0.20 -12.16 -6.61
N ARG A 144 0.59 -11.01 -7.18
CA ARG A 144 1.34 -9.97 -6.46
C ARG A 144 0.40 -9.08 -5.65
N GLY A 145 1.00 -8.39 -4.66
CA GLY A 145 0.31 -7.49 -3.75
C GLY A 145 -0.27 -8.22 -2.55
N GLY A 146 -1.21 -7.59 -1.87
CA GLY A 146 -1.79 -8.06 -0.62
C GLY A 146 -0.90 -7.80 0.59
N THR A 147 -1.28 -8.42 1.70
CA THR A 147 -0.74 -8.08 3.03
C THR A 147 0.46 -8.92 3.47
N ARG A 148 0.72 -10.06 2.83
CA ARG A 148 1.69 -11.11 3.25
C ARG A 148 3.09 -10.57 3.61
N GLU A 149 3.54 -9.54 2.89
CA GLU A 149 4.88 -8.96 3.06
C GLU A 149 4.88 -7.66 3.88
N GLY A 150 3.70 -7.16 4.27
CA GLY A 150 3.56 -5.90 5.01
C GLY A 150 4.05 -4.68 4.23
N LYS A 151 3.94 -4.69 2.89
CA LYS A 151 4.48 -3.65 1.99
C LYS A 151 3.91 -2.25 2.24
N GLN A 152 2.74 -2.13 2.86
CA GLN A 152 2.08 -0.85 3.15
C GLN A 152 2.95 0.12 3.99
N ARG A 153 3.96 -0.38 4.73
CA ARG A 153 4.90 0.48 5.47
C ARG A 153 6.09 1.00 4.66
N PHE A 154 6.29 0.49 3.45
CA PHE A 154 7.40 0.87 2.57
C PHE A 154 6.94 1.64 1.36
N ALA A 155 7.88 2.32 0.73
CA ALA A 155 7.64 2.93 -0.57
C ALA A 155 7.37 1.84 -1.64
N PRO A 156 6.51 2.13 -2.63
CA PRO A 156 5.75 3.37 -2.79
C PRO A 156 4.44 3.41 -1.99
N GLN A 157 3.97 2.27 -1.48
CA GLN A 157 2.63 2.13 -0.91
C GLN A 157 2.39 3.02 0.31
N ASN A 158 3.41 3.26 1.14
CA ASN A 158 3.29 4.12 2.32
C ASN A 158 2.95 5.58 2.00
N SER A 159 3.17 6.01 0.74
CA SER A 159 2.95 7.38 0.26
C SER A 159 1.96 7.46 -0.90
N TRP A 160 1.23 6.37 -1.19
CA TRP A 160 0.14 6.43 -2.16
C TRP A 160 -0.94 7.41 -1.68
N PRO A 161 -1.55 8.22 -2.56
CA PRO A 161 -2.62 9.13 -2.19
C PRO A 161 -3.77 8.43 -1.45
N ASP A 162 -4.12 7.22 -1.90
CA ASP A 162 -5.19 6.42 -1.31
C ASP A 162 -4.84 5.89 0.09
N ASN A 163 -3.56 5.87 0.48
CA ASN A 163 -3.08 5.46 1.80
C ASN A 163 -2.83 6.64 2.75
N ALA A 164 -3.35 7.84 2.43
CA ALA A 164 -3.22 9.02 3.28
C ALA A 164 -3.68 8.74 4.72
N ASN A 165 -2.90 9.24 5.68
CA ASN A 165 -3.07 9.07 7.13
C ASN A 165 -2.95 7.62 7.66
N LEU A 166 -2.72 6.60 6.82
CA LEU A 166 -2.47 5.24 7.30
C LEU A 166 -1.09 5.08 7.94
N ASP A 167 -0.17 6.02 7.70
CA ASP A 167 1.05 6.19 8.49
C ASP A 167 0.76 6.40 9.98
N LYS A 168 -0.29 7.17 10.31
CA LYS A 168 -0.74 7.40 11.69
C LYS A 168 -1.37 6.15 12.29
N ALA A 169 -2.17 5.42 11.53
CA ALA A 169 -2.74 4.14 11.94
C ALA A 169 -1.64 3.14 12.34
N ARG A 170 -0.61 2.98 11.50
CA ARG A 170 0.55 2.13 11.83
C ARG A 170 1.32 2.65 13.04
N ARG A 171 1.42 3.97 13.22
CA ARG A 171 2.09 4.58 14.37
C ARG A 171 1.33 4.35 15.67
N LEU A 172 0.00 4.33 15.66
CA LEU A 172 -0.82 3.98 16.83
C LEU A 172 -0.60 2.54 17.30
N LEU A 173 -0.32 1.62 16.37
CA LEU A 173 -0.02 0.21 16.68
C LEU A 173 1.44 -0.05 17.09
N TRP A 174 2.32 0.95 16.99
CA TRP A 174 3.73 0.79 17.36
C TRP A 174 3.96 0.32 18.80
N PRO A 175 3.28 0.84 19.83
CA PRO A 175 3.46 0.36 21.21
C PRO A 175 3.14 -1.13 21.36
N VAL A 176 2.10 -1.63 20.67
CA VAL A 176 1.77 -3.06 20.62
C VAL A 176 2.91 -3.83 19.95
N LYS A 177 3.36 -3.38 18.77
CA LYS A 177 4.50 -4.02 18.07
C LYS A 177 5.77 -4.05 18.91
N GLN A 178 6.01 -2.98 19.68
CA GLN A 178 7.18 -2.84 20.54
C GLN A 178 7.10 -3.81 21.73
N LYS A 179 5.92 -3.99 22.34
CA LYS A 179 5.70 -4.92 23.45
C LYS A 179 5.93 -6.38 23.04
N TYR A 180 5.40 -6.78 21.89
CA TYR A 180 5.46 -8.18 21.42
C TYR A 180 6.69 -8.51 20.57
N GLY A 181 7.48 -7.51 20.19
CA GLY A 181 8.76 -7.71 19.54
C GLY A 181 8.64 -8.57 18.27
N GLN A 182 9.51 -9.56 18.13
CA GLN A 182 9.60 -10.38 16.93
C GLN A 182 8.51 -11.47 16.83
N LYS A 183 7.75 -11.71 17.91
CA LYS A 183 6.68 -12.71 17.96
C LYS A 183 5.47 -12.39 17.09
N ILE A 184 5.31 -11.13 16.71
CA ILE A 184 4.27 -10.68 15.78
C ILE A 184 4.90 -9.84 14.66
N SER A 185 4.60 -10.20 13.41
CA SER A 185 5.03 -9.45 12.23
C SER A 185 4.18 -8.19 12.05
N TRP A 186 4.72 -7.19 11.34
CA TRP A 186 3.90 -6.02 10.96
C TRP A 186 2.76 -6.39 10.01
N ALA A 187 2.97 -7.38 9.14
CA ALA A 187 1.95 -7.85 8.21
C ALA A 187 0.73 -8.39 8.98
N ASP A 188 0.98 -9.28 9.94
CA ASP A 188 -0.09 -9.90 10.72
C ASP A 188 -0.74 -8.89 11.69
N LEU A 189 0.04 -8.01 12.31
CA LEU A 189 -0.50 -6.99 13.23
C LEU A 189 -1.48 -6.04 12.54
N MET A 190 -1.20 -5.62 11.29
CA MET A 190 -2.09 -4.71 10.56
C MET A 190 -3.44 -5.36 10.25
N ILE A 191 -3.45 -6.63 9.88
CA ILE A 191 -4.69 -7.38 9.58
C ILE A 191 -5.42 -7.75 10.87
N LEU A 192 -4.70 -8.18 11.90
CA LEU A 192 -5.27 -8.48 13.21
C LEU A 192 -5.98 -7.26 13.78
N ALA A 193 -5.39 -6.06 13.66
CA ALA A 193 -6.03 -4.82 14.09
C ALA A 193 -7.38 -4.59 13.41
N GLY A 194 -7.48 -4.85 12.10
CA GLY A 194 -8.76 -4.75 11.38
C GLY A 194 -9.81 -5.74 11.89
N ASN A 195 -9.43 -6.97 12.20
CA ASN A 195 -10.37 -7.97 12.72
C ASN A 195 -10.80 -7.69 14.15
N VAL A 196 -9.86 -7.31 15.02
CA VAL A 196 -10.17 -6.91 16.40
C VAL A 196 -11.10 -5.69 16.40
N SER A 197 -10.92 -4.75 15.47
CA SER A 197 -11.88 -3.66 15.27
C SER A 197 -13.29 -4.17 14.97
N PHE A 198 -13.44 -5.12 14.03
CA PHE A 198 -14.74 -5.69 13.72
C PHE A 198 -15.38 -6.36 14.95
N GLU A 199 -14.64 -7.22 15.64
CA GLU A 199 -15.12 -7.93 16.83
C GLU A 199 -15.52 -6.97 17.96
N SER A 200 -14.68 -5.97 18.26
CA SER A 200 -14.94 -4.97 19.32
C SER A 200 -16.18 -4.10 19.03
N MET A 201 -16.55 -3.94 17.76
CA MET A 201 -17.72 -3.17 17.33
C MET A 201 -18.95 -4.06 17.12
N GLY A 202 -18.90 -5.33 17.57
CA GLY A 202 -20.04 -6.24 17.58
C GLY A 202 -20.23 -7.06 16.30
N PHE A 203 -19.25 -7.09 15.40
CA PHE A 203 -19.27 -7.96 14.22
C PHE A 203 -18.48 -9.25 14.47
N GLU A 204 -19.16 -10.39 14.38
CA GLU A 204 -18.50 -11.69 14.51
C GLU A 204 -17.72 -12.02 13.24
N THR A 205 -16.40 -12.17 13.37
CA THR A 205 -15.53 -12.55 12.25
C THR A 205 -15.38 -14.07 12.15
N LEU A 206 -15.22 -14.58 10.93
CA LEU A 206 -14.79 -15.96 10.74
C LEU A 206 -13.35 -16.09 11.24
N ALA A 207 -13.09 -17.10 12.07
CA ALA A 207 -11.80 -17.30 12.74
C ALA A 207 -10.61 -17.16 11.77
N LEU A 208 -9.64 -16.31 12.11
CA LEU A 208 -8.45 -16.10 11.29
C LEU A 208 -7.36 -17.14 11.60
N PRO A 209 -6.91 -17.94 10.61
CA PRO A 209 -5.63 -18.63 10.72
C PRO A 209 -4.51 -17.63 10.40
N LEU A 210 -3.85 -17.10 11.43
CA LEU A 210 -2.71 -16.18 11.27
C LEU A 210 -1.40 -16.88 10.83
N VAL A 211 -1.38 -18.22 10.85
CA VAL A 211 -0.27 -19.02 10.31
C VAL A 211 -0.77 -19.85 9.14
N GLU A 212 -0.45 -19.42 7.93
CA GLU A 212 -0.66 -20.23 6.73
C GLU A 212 0.30 -21.43 6.78
N LYS A 213 -0.23 -22.66 6.79
CA LYS A 213 0.53 -23.87 6.49
C LYS A 213 0.92 -23.86 5.01
N THR A 214 1.93 -23.08 4.63
CA THR A 214 2.50 -23.15 3.28
C THR A 214 3.46 -24.33 3.18
N HIS A 215 3.02 -25.38 2.48
CA HIS A 215 3.94 -26.34 1.88
C HIS A 215 4.70 -25.61 0.76
N GLY A 216 6.03 -25.56 0.88
CA GLY A 216 6.92 -25.05 -0.17
C GLY A 216 7.68 -23.79 0.24
N SER A 217 8.94 -24.00 0.66
CA SER A 217 10.17 -23.17 0.61
C SER A 217 10.15 -21.63 0.55
N HIS A 218 9.03 -20.93 0.66
CA HIS A 218 9.01 -19.48 0.69
C HIS A 218 9.12 -19.02 2.14
N LYS A 219 10.38 -18.84 2.56
CA LYS A 219 10.73 -18.07 3.76
C LYS A 219 9.83 -16.83 3.78
N GLN A 220 9.02 -16.70 4.82
CA GLN A 220 8.17 -15.53 5.03
C GLN A 220 9.12 -14.33 5.00
N VAL A 221 9.06 -13.56 3.92
CA VAL A 221 10.02 -12.48 3.69
C VAL A 221 9.72 -11.40 4.70
N PHE A 222 10.42 -11.43 5.83
CA PHE A 222 10.56 -10.32 6.73
C PHE A 222 11.28 -9.22 5.96
N ILE A 223 10.52 -8.37 5.27
CA ILE A 223 11.08 -7.12 4.76
C ILE A 223 11.59 -6.37 5.99
N GLY A 224 12.83 -5.88 5.94
CA GLY A 224 13.57 -5.46 7.13
C GLY A 224 12.85 -4.50 8.07
N VAL A 225 13.24 -4.53 9.33
CA VAL A 225 13.17 -3.36 10.20
C VAL A 225 14.17 -2.35 9.60
N GLN A 226 13.76 -1.62 8.56
CA GLN A 226 14.51 -0.46 8.12
C GLN A 226 14.48 0.52 9.30
N LYS A 227 15.65 0.81 9.88
CA LYS A 227 15.81 1.85 10.92
C LYS A 227 15.19 3.15 10.40
N MET A 228 13.95 3.45 10.80
CA MET A 228 13.45 4.81 10.81
C MET A 228 14.09 5.47 12.03
N LYS A 229 15.13 6.28 11.79
CA LYS A 229 15.45 7.35 12.73
C LYS A 229 14.23 8.29 12.74
N CYS A 230 13.78 8.61 13.94
CA CYS A 230 12.82 9.67 14.20
C CYS A 230 13.26 10.98 13.52
#